data_AF-A0A807N4Q9-F1
#
_entry.id   AF-A0A807N4Q9-F1
#
_cell.length_a   1.000
_cell.length_b   1.000
_cell.length_c   1.000
_cell.angle_alpha   90.00
_cell.angle_beta   90.00
_cell.angle_gamma   90.00
#
_symmetry.space_group_name_H-M   'P 1'
#
loop_
_entity.id
_entity.type
_entity.pdbx_description
1 polymer ?
#
loop_
_entity_poly.entity_id
_entity_poly.type
_entity_poly.pdbx_seq_one_letter_code
_entity_poly.pdbx_strand_id
1 'polypeptide(L)' 'MKHATRKWESLHPVVRTVLALGGLADMGLRVYALIDVARRPDKEINGLKEAWIPALAVVNSLGLLPCAYLRWGRRTR' A
#
# COMPACT_ATOMS: atom_id res chain seq x y z
N MET A 1 7.84 -5.68 -30.49
CA MET A 1 6.80 -5.66 -29.44
C MET A 1 6.55 -4.20 -29.02
N LYS A 2 5.47 -3.55 -29.51
CA LYS A 2 5.14 -2.13 -29.20
C LYS A 2 3.68 -1.96 -28.72
N HIS A 3 3.15 -2.91 -27.96
CA HIS A 3 1.73 -2.91 -27.58
C HIS A 3 1.44 -2.30 -26.20
N ALA A 4 2.43 -2.14 -25.33
CA ALA A 4 2.21 -1.63 -23.98
C ALA A 4 1.79 -0.14 -23.96
N THR A 5 2.42 0.71 -24.77
CA THR A 5 2.12 2.16 -24.84
C THR A 5 0.76 2.45 -25.45
N ARG A 6 0.39 1.76 -26.54
CA ARG A 6 -0.95 1.89 -27.17
C ARG A 6 -2.07 1.64 -26.17
N LYS A 7 -1.92 0.64 -25.30
CA LYS A 7 -2.95 0.22 -24.35
C LYS A 7 -3.13 1.22 -23.19
N TRP A 8 -2.06 1.91 -22.81
CA TRP A 8 -2.10 2.96 -21.78
C TRP A 8 -2.65 4.28 -22.32
N GLU A 9 -2.28 4.66 -23.54
CA GLU A 9 -2.81 5.85 -24.21
C GLU A 9 -4.29 5.71 -24.61
N SER A 10 -4.78 4.48 -24.81
CA SER A 10 -6.20 4.21 -25.05
C SER A 10 -7.08 4.27 -23.79
N LEU A 11 -6.50 4.39 -22.59
CA LEU A 11 -7.29 4.52 -21.36
C LEU A 11 -7.94 5.91 -21.29
N HIS A 12 -9.16 5.95 -20.75
CA HIS A 12 -9.81 7.21 -20.44
C HIS A 12 -8.89 8.07 -19.54
N PRO A 13 -8.73 9.38 -19.79
CA PRO A 13 -7.79 10.23 -19.06
C PRO A 13 -7.96 10.18 -17.54
N VAL A 14 -9.21 10.07 -17.08
CA VAL A 14 -9.54 9.92 -15.65
C VAL A 14 -8.98 8.60 -15.09
N VAL A 15 -9.14 7.49 -15.79
CA VAL A 15 -8.64 6.17 -15.35
C VAL A 15 -7.12 6.19 -15.26
N ARG A 16 -6.45 6.74 -16.28
CA ARG A 16 -4.99 6.90 -16.29
C ARG A 16 -4.51 7.73 -15.09
N THR A 17 -5.22 8.82 -14.77
CA THR A 17 -4.91 9.70 -13.64
C THR A 17 -5.13 8.98 -12.31
N VAL A 18 -6.25 8.28 -12.14
CA VAL A 18 -6.55 7.50 -10.93
C VAL A 18 -5.51 6.42 -10.69
N LEU A 19 -5.10 5.69 -11.74
CA LEU A 19 -4.05 4.66 -11.62
C LEU A 19 -2.70 5.27 -11.25
N ALA A 20 -2.32 6.40 -11.87
CA ALA A 20 -1.06 7.08 -11.57
C ALA A 20 -1.02 7.61 -10.13
N LEU A 21 -2.06 8.33 -9.72
CA LEU A 21 -2.18 8.87 -8.36
C LEU A 21 -2.33 7.76 -7.31
N GLY A 22 -3.13 6.74 -7.61
CA GLY A 22 -3.33 5.59 -6.74
C GLY A 22 -2.04 4.80 -6.52
N GLY A 23 -1.22 4.63 -7.56
CA GLY A 23 0.10 3.99 -7.45
C GLY A 23 1.09 4.80 -6.60
N LEU A 24 1.14 6.13 -6.79
CA LEU A 24 1.98 7.01 -5.96
C LEU A 24 1.53 6.99 -4.49
N ALA A 25 0.22 7.06 -4.25
CA ALA A 25 -0.34 6.98 -2.92
C ALA A 25 -0.07 5.63 -2.25
N ASP A 26 -0.28 4.51 -2.95
CA ASP A 26 0.01 3.15 -2.45
C ASP A 26 1.48 3.00 -2.06
N MET A 27 2.40 3.50 -2.91
CA MET A 27 3.83 3.41 -2.63
C MET A 27 4.21 4.20 -1.37
N GLY A 28 3.74 5.45 -1.24
CA GLY A 28 4.00 6.28 -0.06
C GLY A 28 3.40 5.66 1.22
N LEU A 29 2.14 5.21 1.15
CA LEU A 29 1.46 4.55 2.26
C LEU A 29 2.16 3.26 2.68
N ARG A 30 2.59 2.42 1.72
CA ARG A 30 3.29 1.16 2.00
C ARG A 30 4.62 1.43 2.70
N VAL A 31 5.43 2.36 2.20
CA VAL A 31 6.71 2.71 2.84
C VAL A 31 6.48 3.23 4.25
N TYR A 32 5.52 4.13 4.44
CA TYR A 32 5.18 4.65 5.77
C TYR A 32 4.71 3.54 6.72
N ALA A 33 3.81 2.66 6.27
CA ALA A 33 3.32 1.54 7.07
C ALA A 33 4.43 0.55 7.46
N LEU A 34 5.37 0.27 6.54
CA LEU A 34 6.53 -0.58 6.82
C LEU A 34 7.47 0.05 7.86
N ILE A 35 7.71 1.35 7.78
CA ILE A 35 8.52 2.07 8.78
C ILE A 35 7.81 2.08 10.14
N ASP A 36 6.49 2.35 10.16
CA ASP A 36 5.68 2.39 11.38
C ASP A 36 5.66 1.01 12.07
N VAL A 37 5.39 -0.07 11.33
CA VAL A 37 5.37 -1.43 11.90
C VAL A 37 6.74 -1.87 12.41
N ALA A 38 7.81 -1.56 11.68
CA ALA A 38 9.16 -1.93 12.10
C ALA A 38 9.56 -1.24 13.41
N ARG A 39 9.19 0.04 13.58
CA ARG A 39 9.52 0.86 14.75
C ARG A 39 8.65 0.60 15.97
N ARG A 40 7.40 0.13 15.79
CA ARG A 40 6.49 -0.12 16.91
C ARG A 40 6.86 -1.37 17.71
N PRO A 41 6.77 -1.32 19.05
CA PRO A 41 6.87 -2.52 19.87
C PRO A 41 5.65 -3.42 19.67
N ASP A 42 5.83 -4.73 19.78
CA ASP A 42 4.80 -5.73 19.45
C ASP A 42 3.50 -5.55 20.24
N LYS A 43 3.59 -5.02 21.47
CA LYS A 43 2.43 -4.72 22.33
C LYS A 43 1.51 -3.64 21.76
N GLU A 44 2.01 -2.80 20.87
CA GLU A 44 1.29 -1.70 20.20
C GLU A 44 0.80 -2.09 18.80
N ILE A 45 0.92 -3.36 18.41
CA ILE A 45 0.41 -3.90 17.15
C ILE A 45 -0.69 -4.90 17.47
N ASN A 46 -1.81 -4.79 16.77
CA ASN A 46 -2.87 -5.79 16.82
C ASN A 46 -2.51 -6.95 15.89
N GLY A 47 -2.35 -8.14 16.46
CA GLY A 47 -1.98 -9.35 15.74
C GLY A 47 -0.47 -9.57 15.66
N LEU A 48 -0.05 -10.51 14.80
CA LEU A 48 1.35 -10.89 14.66
C LEU A 48 2.11 -9.84 13.83
N LYS A 49 3.05 -9.13 14.45
CA LYS A 49 3.93 -8.16 13.77
C LYS A 49 4.60 -8.75 12.53
N GLU A 50 5.08 -9.98 12.67
CA GLU A 50 5.72 -10.75 11.60
C GLU A 50 4.78 -11.12 10.44
N ALA A 51 3.45 -11.01 10.60
CA ALA A 51 2.51 -11.17 9.49
C ALA A 51 2.31 -9.85 8.72
N TRP A 52 2.35 -8.70 9.42
CA TRP A 52 2.14 -7.39 8.81
C TRP A 52 3.25 -7.00 7.86
N ILE A 53 4.52 -7.26 8.22
CA ILE A 53 5.68 -6.92 7.38
C ILE A 53 5.63 -7.60 5.99
N PRO A 54 5.54 -8.94 5.88
CA PRO A 54 5.47 -9.61 4.58
C PRO A 54 4.17 -9.28 3.83
N ALA A 55 3.05 -9.13 4.54
CA ALA A 55 1.80 -8.71 3.89
C ALA A 55 1.94 -7.34 3.23
N LEU A 56 2.45 -6.35 3.97
CA LEU A 56 2.70 -5.00 3.46
C LEU A 56 3.72 -4.99 2.32
N ALA A 57 4.74 -5.84 2.37
CA ALA A 57 5.80 -5.89 1.35
C ALA A 57 5.35 -6.53 0.02
N VAL A 58 4.51 -7.57 0.07
CA VAL A 58 4.22 -8.41 -1.10
C VAL A 58 2.87 -8.09 -1.76
N VAL A 59 1.87 -7.69 -0.96
CA VAL A 59 0.50 -7.51 -1.48
C VAL A 59 0.35 -6.14 -2.11
N ASN A 60 0.20 -6.09 -3.43
CA ASN A 60 -0.18 -4.88 -4.16
C ASN A 60 -1.72 -4.69 -4.12
N SER A 61 -2.20 -3.58 -3.54
CA SER A 61 -3.64 -3.40 -3.26
C SER A 61 -4.13 -1.96 -3.42
N LEU A 62 -3.41 -1.12 -4.17
CA LEU A 62 -3.75 0.31 -4.34
C LEU A 62 -3.99 1.05 -3.01
N GLY A 63 -3.16 0.77 -2.00
CA GLY A 63 -3.18 1.44 -0.71
C GLY A 63 -4.14 0.84 0.31
N LEU A 64 -4.99 -0.12 -0.07
CA LEU A 64 -5.97 -0.72 0.85
C LEU A 64 -5.30 -1.42 2.04
N LEU A 65 -4.27 -2.24 1.79
CA LEU A 65 -3.59 -2.97 2.86
C LEU A 65 -2.80 -2.05 3.83
N PRO A 66 -1.98 -1.08 3.35
CA PRO A 66 -1.40 -0.06 4.22
C PRO A 66 -2.45 0.70 5.05
N CYS A 67 -3.57 1.10 4.44
CA CYS A 67 -4.67 1.76 5.16
C CYS A 67 -5.26 0.84 6.25
N ALA A 68 -5.44 -0.45 5.95
CA ALA A 68 -5.95 -1.41 6.92
C ALA A 68 -5.01 -1.58 8.12
N TYR A 69 -3.71 -1.67 7.88
CA TYR A 69 -2.71 -1.69 8.95
C TYR A 69 -2.79 -0.41 9.80
N LEU A 70 -2.77 0.76 9.17
CA LEU A 70 -2.79 2.03 9.89
C LEU A 70 -4.10 2.24 10.68
N ARG A 71 -5.22 1.66 10.24
CA ARG A 71 -6.52 1.84 10.90
C ARG A 71 -6.81 0.80 11.98
N TRP A 72 -6.44 -0.46 11.75
CA TRP A 72 -6.79 -1.60 12.61
C TRP A 72 -5.59 -2.37 13.13
N GLY A 73 -4.48 -2.42 12.39
CA GLY A 73 -3.24 -3.08 12.79
C GLY A 73 -2.47 -2.31 13.87
N ARG A 74 -2.63 -0.99 13.95
CA ARG A 74 -2.09 -0.18 15.05
C ARG A 74 -2.99 -0.27 16.29
N ARG A 75 -2.39 -0.44 17.45
CA ARG A 75 -3.05 -0.23 18.73
C ARG A 75 -2.75 1.19 19.19
N THR A 76 -3.69 2.10 18.95
CA THR A 76 -3.68 3.41 19.61
C THR A 76 -3.96 3.16 21.08
N ARG A 77 -3.08 3.65 21.97
CA ARG A 77 -3.25 3.53 23.43
C ARG A 77 -4.60 4.09 23.88
#